data_AF-A0AA37T8C6-F1
#
_entry.id   AF-A0AA37T8C6-F1
#
_cell.length_a   1.000
_cell.length_b   1.000
_cell.length_c   1.000
_cell.angle_alpha   90.00
_cell.angle_beta   90.00
_cell.angle_gamma   90.00
#
_symmetry.space_group_name_H-M   'P 1'
#
loop_
_entity.id
_entity.type
_entity.pdbx_description
1 polymer ?
#
loop_
_entity_poly.entity_id
_entity_poly.type
_entity_poly.pdbx_seq_one_letter_code
_entity_poly.pdbx_strand_id
1 'polypeptide(L)' 'MSQPGFFDLDDRYRKLDEKDPLVHLNKLIFWEAFRPTLKEIRKSNRKSNAGRKAYDELLMFKVLVLQHLY' A
#
# COMPACT_ATOMS: atom_id res chain seq x y z
N MET A 1 -19.97 -28.31 10.17
CA MET A 1 -19.22 -27.03 10.21
C MET A 1 -19.89 -26.17 11.27
N SER A 2 -19.14 -25.72 12.29
CA SER A 2 -19.69 -24.86 13.36
C SER A 2 -19.96 -23.46 12.79
N GLN A 3 -21.11 -22.87 13.15
CA GLN A 3 -21.44 -21.50 12.79
C GLN A 3 -20.55 -20.55 13.60
N PRO A 4 -19.85 -19.60 12.96
CA PRO A 4 -19.05 -18.61 13.68
C PRO A 4 -19.96 -17.74 14.56
N GLY A 5 -19.46 -17.42 15.75
CA GLY A 5 -20.07 -16.46 16.66
C GLY A 5 -20.11 -15.05 16.04
N PHE A 6 -20.99 -14.20 16.58
CA PHE A 6 -21.24 -12.86 16.05
C PHE A 6 -19.99 -11.98 15.94
N PHE A 7 -19.00 -12.17 16.83
CA PHE A 7 -17.77 -11.36 16.90
C PHE A 7 -16.52 -12.06 16.33
N ASP A 8 -16.65 -13.29 15.82
CA ASP A 8 -15.50 -14.11 15.42
C ASP A 8 -14.66 -13.46 14.31
N LEU A 9 -15.31 -12.70 13.41
CA LEU A 9 -14.63 -11.98 12.34
C LEU A 9 -13.85 -10.77 12.86
N ASP A 10 -14.47 -9.97 13.73
CA ASP A 10 -13.81 -8.80 14.32
C ASP A 10 -12.60 -9.22 15.14
N ASP A 11 -12.72 -10.30 15.90
CA ASP A 11 -11.61 -10.85 16.68
C ASP A 11 -10.49 -11.41 15.79
N ARG A 12 -10.82 -11.97 14.61
CA ARG A 12 -9.80 -12.36 13.63
C ARG A 12 -9.08 -11.15 13.03
N TYR A 13 -9.82 -10.11 12.64
CA TYR A 13 -9.23 -8.90 12.07
C TYR A 13 -8.31 -8.22 13.09
N ARG A 14 -8.73 -8.12 14.36
CA ARG A 14 -7.88 -7.56 15.43
C ARG A 14 -6.58 -8.34 15.59
N LYS A 15 -6.65 -9.68 15.60
CA LYS A 15 -5.46 -10.54 15.68
C LYS A 15 -4.55 -10.44 14.44
N LEU A 16 -5.12 -10.14 13.28
CA LEU A 16 -4.34 -9.90 12.06
C LEU A 16 -3.60 -8.56 12.15
N ASP A 17 -4.31 -7.50 12.55
CA ASP A 17 -3.75 -6.15 12.72
C ASP A 17 -2.62 -6.11 13.77
N GLU A 18 -2.72 -6.91 14.83
CA GLU A 18 -1.67 -7.03 15.87
C GLU A 18 -0.33 -7.57 15.32
N LYS A 19 -0.37 -8.35 14.24
CA LYS A 19 0.80 -9.00 13.63
C LYS A 19 1.26 -8.32 12.34
N ASP A 20 0.45 -7.43 11.79
CA ASP A 20 0.73 -6.80 10.51
C ASP A 20 1.61 -5.54 10.69
N PRO A 21 2.89 -5.58 10.26
CA PRO A 21 3.78 -4.43 10.35
C PRO A 21 3.29 -3.23 9.50
N LEU A 22 2.45 -3.45 8.48
CA LEU A 22 1.93 -2.40 7.61
C LEU A 22 1.00 -1.44 8.35
N VAL A 23 0.27 -1.91 9.35
CA VAL A 23 -0.61 -1.07 10.19
C VAL A 23 0.24 -0.06 10.97
N HIS A 24 1.41 -0.49 11.46
CA HIS A 24 2.33 0.37 12.18
C HIS A 24 3.04 1.35 11.24
N LEU A 25 3.54 0.87 10.10
CA LEU A 25 4.18 1.71 9.08
C LEU A 25 3.24 2.80 8.57
N ASN A 26 1.97 2.49 8.34
CA ASN A 26 0.98 3.50 7.91
C ASN A 26 0.74 4.61 8.93
N LYS A 27 0.94 4.34 10.23
CA LYS A 27 0.81 5.35 11.29
C LYS A 27 2.07 6.19 11.45
N LEU A 28 3.25 5.57 11.29
CA LEU A 28 4.54 6.23 11.49
C LEU A 28 4.96 7.08 10.28
N ILE A 29 4.69 6.61 9.08
CA ILE A 29 5.24 7.19 7.85
C ILE A 29 4.28 8.22 7.28
N PHE A 30 4.72 9.46 7.17
CA PHE A 30 4.02 10.46 6.38
C PHE A 30 4.29 10.24 4.88
N TRP A 31 3.54 9.31 4.28
CA TRP A 31 3.74 8.86 2.90
C TRP A 31 3.75 9.99 1.85
N GLU A 32 2.91 11.00 2.05
CA GLU A 32 2.79 12.14 1.13
C GLU A 32 4.10 12.94 1.03
N ALA A 33 4.99 12.88 2.02
CA ALA A 33 6.32 13.49 1.96
C ALA A 33 7.19 12.96 0.81
N PHE A 34 6.95 11.73 0.32
CA PHE A 34 7.72 11.15 -0.77
C PHE A 34 7.25 11.59 -2.16
N ARG A 35 6.05 12.19 -2.30
CA ARG A 35 5.53 12.59 -3.62
C ARG A 35 6.45 13.48 -4.43
N PRO A 36 7.06 14.55 -3.88
CA PRO A 36 7.94 15.41 -4.65
C PRO A 36 9.08 14.62 -5.31
N THR A 37 9.75 13.76 -4.53
CA THR A 37 10.84 12.90 -5.01
C THR A 37 10.35 11.89 -6.05
N LEU A 38 9.22 11.23 -5.81
CA LEU A 38 8.70 10.21 -6.74
C LEU A 38 8.22 10.83 -8.07
N LYS A 39 7.74 12.06 -8.06
CA LYS A 39 7.34 12.79 -9.28
C LYS A 39 8.53 13.13 -10.18
N GLU A 40 9.73 13.29 -9.63
CA GLU A 40 10.93 13.54 -10.43
C GLU A 40 11.27 12.35 -11.32
N ILE A 41 11.12 11.13 -10.80
CA ILE A 41 11.37 9.87 -11.53
C ILE A 41 10.38 9.71 -12.71
N ARG A 42 9.18 10.29 -12.59
CA ARG A 42 8.12 10.21 -13.60
C ARG A 42 8.33 11.14 -14.80
N LYS A 43 9.32 12.04 -14.78
CA LYS A 43 9.66 12.93 -15.91
C LYS A 43 10.33 12.14 -17.04
N SER A 44 9.60 11.22 -17.66
CA SER A 44 10.03 10.50 -18.86
C SER A 44 9.41 11.11 -20.11
N ASN A 45 10.23 11.29 -21.14
CA ASN A 45 9.79 11.78 -22.44
C ASN A 45 8.98 10.67 -23.15
N ARG A 46 7.65 10.69 -22.98
CA ARG A 46 6.77 9.76 -23.70
C ARG A 46 6.84 10.05 -25.20
N LYS A 47 7.09 9.01 -26.00
CA LYS A 47 7.07 9.09 -27.47
C LYS A 47 5.67 9.35 -28.03
N SER A 48 4.62 8.94 -27.32
CA SER A 48 3.22 9.17 -27.69
C SER A 48 2.28 9.05 -26.49
N ASN A 49 1.03 9.50 -26.66
CA ASN A 49 -0.05 9.35 -25.67
C ASN A 49 -0.66 7.93 -25.64
N ALA A 50 -0.09 6.98 -26.37
CA ALA A 50 -0.59 5.61 -26.41
C ALA A 50 -0.28 4.86 -25.10
N GLY A 51 -1.08 3.82 -24.83
CA GLY A 51 -0.92 2.92 -23.70
C GLY A 51 -1.61 3.38 -22.42
N ARG A 52 -1.61 2.49 -21.43
CA ARG A 52 -2.27 2.73 -20.15
C ARG A 52 -1.56 3.85 -19.37
N LYS A 53 -2.35 4.68 -18.69
CA LYS A 53 -1.81 5.64 -17.72
C LYS A 53 -1.07 4.88 -16.61
N ALA A 54 0.04 5.44 -16.15
CA ALA A 54 0.79 4.83 -15.07
C ALA A 54 -0.01 4.91 -13.76
N TYR A 55 0.17 3.93 -12.88
CA TYR A 55 -0.41 3.95 -11.53
C TYR A 55 0.07 5.17 -10.74
N ASP A 56 -0.65 5.54 -9.68
CA ASP A 56 -0.19 6.56 -8.74
C ASP A 56 1.20 6.22 -8.18
N GLU A 57 2.07 7.23 -8.10
CA GLU A 57 3.45 7.04 -7.67
C GLU A 57 3.59 6.56 -6.22
N LEU A 58 2.75 7.05 -5.29
CA LEU A 58 2.75 6.58 -3.91
C LEU A 58 2.21 5.15 -3.82
N LEU A 59 1.16 4.83 -4.59
CA LEU A 59 0.65 3.46 -4.66
C LEU A 59 1.77 2.51 -5.08
N MET A 60 2.53 2.84 -6.12
CA MET A 60 3.61 1.97 -6.56
C MET A 60 4.73 1.86 -5.54
N PHE A 61 5.07 2.95 -4.86
CA PHE A 61 6.04 2.93 -3.78
C PHE A 61 5.58 2.01 -2.63
N LYS A 62 4.30 2.08 -2.22
CA LYS A 62 3.73 1.20 -1.21
C LYS A 62 3.76 -0.27 -1.62
N VAL A 63 3.54 -0.58 -2.90
CA VAL A 63 3.65 -1.95 -3.42
C VAL A 63 5.09 -2.46 -3.34
N LEU A 64 6.09 -1.62 -3.61
CA LEU A 64 7.51 -2.02 -3.45
C LEU A 64 7.84 -2.33 -1.98
N VAL A 65 7.33 -1.53 -1.04
CA VAL A 65 7.46 -1.82 0.40
C VAL A 65 6.77 -3.14 0.76
N LEU A 66 5.57 -3.38 0.23
CA LEU A 66 4.85 -4.63 0.45
C LEU A 66 5.64 -5.84 -0.06
N GLN A 67 6.17 -5.76 -1.29
CA GLN A 67 7.02 -6.80 -1.90
C GLN A 67 8.31 -7.08 -1.13
N HIS A 68 8.80 -6.11 -0.34
CA HIS A 68 9.99 -6.31 0.48
C HIS A 68 9.67 -7.03 1.80
N LEU A 69 8.45 -6.86 2.31
CA LEU A 69 8.02 -7.42 3.60
C LEU A 69 7.41 -8.83 3.48
N TYR A 70 6.95 -9.21 2.30
CA TYR A 70 6.26 -10.48 2.01
C TYR A 70 6.76 -11.09 0.70
#